data_AF-A0AAW0WVJ7-F1
#
_entry.id   AF-A0AAW0WVJ7-F1
#
_cell.length_a   1.000
_cell.length_b   1.000
_cell.length_c   1.000
_cell.angle_alpha   90.00
_cell.angle_beta   90.00
_cell.angle_gamma   90.00
#
_symmetry.space_group_name_H-M   'P 1'
#
loop_
_entity.id
_entity.type
_entity.pdbx_description
1 polymer ?
#
loop_
_entity_poly.entity_id
_entity_poly.type
_entity_poly.pdbx_seq_one_letter_code
_entity_poly.pdbx_strand_id
1 'polypeptide(L)'
;MTCLPIQPHELDEDSEGEHDSEWVRQKTQMMIDEFSDVNEGEKELMKMWNLHVMKYNFVGDSQIPLACSMFLESHGTELLRKSLYRNFVLHMVSLHDFGLIGTGVVYKCILHLQNKMQDPSVQKQLAASWEEQRRSSKKLFSSYNGSSSSFVSPVKQESTCSSATSNGLTEESKSSPTKSK
;
A
#
# COMPACT_ATOMS: atom_id res chain seq x y z
N MET A 1 13.92 -7.52 30.32
CA MET A 1 14.54 -8.33 31.39
C MET A 1 13.74 -8.17 32.67
N THR A 2 13.11 -9.25 33.11
CA THR A 2 12.58 -9.36 34.47
C THR A 2 13.73 -9.86 35.32
N CYS A 3 14.20 -9.09 36.30
CA CYS A 3 15.34 -9.43 37.17
C CYS A 3 15.04 -10.60 38.12
N LEU A 4 14.57 -11.72 37.58
CA LEU A 4 14.16 -12.93 38.27
C LEU A 4 15.27 -13.99 38.15
N PRO A 5 15.45 -14.84 39.18
CA PRO A 5 16.38 -15.95 39.11
C PRO A 5 15.92 -16.96 38.04
N ILE A 6 16.82 -17.27 37.10
CA ILE A 6 16.59 -18.22 36.01
C ILE A 6 16.51 -19.63 36.59
N GLN A 7 15.46 -20.38 36.26
CA GLN A 7 15.34 -21.76 36.72
C GLN A 7 16.26 -22.69 35.92
N PRO A 8 16.77 -23.79 36.50
CA PRO A 8 17.70 -24.69 35.80
C PRO A 8 17.18 -25.26 34.47
N HIS A 9 15.86 -25.34 34.28
CA HIS A 9 15.23 -25.80 33.03
C HIS A 9 15.09 -24.69 31.97
N GLU A 10 15.21 -23.43 32.36
CA GLU A 10 15.15 -22.25 31.48
C GLU A 10 16.56 -21.89 30.94
N LEU A 11 17.62 -22.53 31.43
CA LEU A 11 18.99 -22.36 30.92
C LEU A 11 19.17 -22.90 29.50
N ASP A 12 18.30 -23.81 29.06
CA ASP A 12 18.36 -24.43 27.74
C ASP A 12 17.51 -23.67 26.69
N GLU A 13 16.66 -22.73 27.12
CA GLU A 13 15.78 -21.92 26.25
C GLU A 13 16.26 -20.45 26.22
N ASP A 14 17.27 -20.16 25.39
CA ASP A 14 17.73 -18.78 25.17
C ASP A 14 16.78 -18.01 24.25
N SER A 15 15.75 -17.40 24.84
CA SER A 15 14.81 -16.51 24.16
C SER A 15 15.43 -15.17 23.70
N GLU A 16 16.71 -14.88 24.00
CA GLU A 16 17.37 -13.61 23.64
C GLU A 16 18.02 -13.63 22.24
N GLY A 17 18.04 -14.77 21.55
CA GLY A 17 18.62 -14.92 20.21
C GLY A 17 17.74 -14.47 19.03
N GLU A 18 16.51 -14.00 19.28
CA GLU A 18 15.57 -13.60 18.22
C GLU A 18 15.90 -12.21 17.64
N HIS A 19 16.18 -12.16 16.32
CA HIS A 19 16.55 -10.93 15.61
C HIS A 19 15.40 -9.91 15.51
N ASP A 20 14.14 -10.34 15.61
CA ASP A 20 12.94 -9.50 15.48
C ASP A 20 12.16 -9.35 16.79
N SER A 21 12.84 -9.03 17.89
CA SER A 21 12.19 -8.79 19.19
C SER A 21 10.96 -7.87 19.12
N GLU A 22 9.99 -8.08 20.05
CA GLU A 22 8.71 -7.36 20.06
C GLU A 22 8.87 -5.83 20.01
N TRP A 23 9.84 -5.30 20.76
CA TRP A 23 10.16 -3.88 20.76
C TRP A 23 10.54 -3.38 19.37
N VAL A 24 11.41 -4.10 18.64
CA VAL A 24 11.87 -3.68 17.31
C VAL A 24 10.72 -3.74 16.29
N ARG A 25 9.85 -4.75 16.39
CA ARG A 25 8.63 -4.84 15.56
C ARG A 25 7.68 -3.68 15.82
N GLN A 26 7.45 -3.34 17.09
CA GLN A 26 6.57 -2.22 17.46
C GLN A 26 7.16 -0.89 17.02
N LYS A 27 8.46 -0.69 17.26
CA LYS A 27 9.16 0.55 16.88
C LYS A 27 9.14 0.76 15.37
N THR A 28 9.36 -0.30 14.59
CA THR A 28 9.30 -0.25 13.13
C THR A 28 7.93 0.23 12.64
N GLN A 29 6.85 -0.29 13.21
CA GLN A 29 5.49 0.14 12.85
C GLN A 29 5.24 1.61 13.22
N MET A 30 5.60 2.02 14.44
CA MET A 30 5.43 3.41 14.88
C MET A 30 6.18 4.39 13.97
N MET A 31 7.41 4.07 13.58
CA MET A 31 8.20 4.94 12.68
C MET A 31 7.56 5.09 11.30
N ILE A 32 6.88 4.07 10.78
CA ILE A 32 6.14 4.17 9.52
C ILE A 32 4.86 5.02 9.68
N ASP A 33 4.19 4.90 10.83
CA ASP A 33 2.97 5.66 11.11
C ASP A 33 3.24 7.18 11.22
N GLU A 34 4.46 7.58 11.60
CA GLU A 34 4.91 8.97 11.75
C GLU A 34 5.01 9.77 10.43
N PHE A 35 5.02 9.13 9.25
CA PHE A 35 5.10 9.84 7.96
C PHE A 35 3.79 10.57 7.62
N SER A 36 3.75 11.90 7.69
CA SER A 36 2.52 12.68 7.45
C SER A 36 2.15 12.82 5.97
N ASP A 37 3.11 12.60 5.07
CA ASP A 37 3.00 12.75 3.63
C ASP A 37 2.68 11.43 2.90
N VAL A 38 2.69 10.30 3.59
CA VAL A 38 2.43 8.97 3.03
C VAL A 38 1.00 8.52 3.34
N ASN A 39 0.34 7.90 2.36
CA ASN A 39 -1.02 7.41 2.52
C ASN A 39 -1.09 6.15 3.42
N GLU A 40 -2.21 5.98 4.12
CA GLU A 40 -2.43 4.87 5.06
C GLU A 40 -2.28 3.48 4.40
N GLY A 41 -2.74 3.34 3.15
CA GLY A 41 -2.63 2.07 2.42
C GLY A 41 -1.18 1.71 2.07
N GLU A 42 -0.33 2.70 1.82
CA GLU A 42 1.09 2.47 1.55
C GLU A 42 1.82 2.14 2.85
N LYS A 43 1.55 2.89 3.91
CA LYS A 43 2.08 2.62 5.26
C LYS A 43 1.78 1.20 5.71
N GLU A 44 0.52 0.77 5.59
CA GLU A 44 0.11 -0.56 6.04
C GLU A 44 0.84 -1.67 5.27
N LEU A 45 0.98 -1.52 3.95
CA LEU A 45 1.75 -2.45 3.15
C LEU A 45 3.22 -2.48 3.58
N MET A 46 3.82 -1.30 3.78
CA MET A 46 5.24 -1.20 4.18
C MET A 46 5.49 -1.79 5.56
N LYS A 47 4.56 -1.62 6.51
CA LYS A 47 4.63 -2.28 7.83
C LYS A 47 4.62 -3.80 7.67
N MET A 48 3.67 -4.35 6.92
CA MET A 48 3.59 -5.80 6.68
C MET A 48 4.85 -6.34 6.00
N TRP A 49 5.38 -5.62 5.01
CA TRP A 49 6.62 -6.00 4.32
C TRP A 49 7.84 -5.97 5.25
N ASN A 50 8.03 -4.88 6.00
CA ASN A 50 9.17 -4.76 6.92
C ASN A 50 9.15 -5.85 7.99
N LEU A 51 7.98 -6.14 8.58
CA LEU A 51 7.84 -7.22 9.56
C LEU A 51 8.15 -8.59 8.93
N HIS A 52 7.72 -8.83 7.70
CA HIS A 52 8.04 -10.06 6.99
C HIS A 52 9.55 -10.21 6.76
N VAL A 53 10.22 -9.15 6.30
CA VAL A 53 11.67 -9.16 6.07
C VAL A 53 12.43 -9.37 7.38
N MET A 54 12.02 -8.70 8.45
CA MET A 54 12.63 -8.83 9.78
C MET A 54 12.51 -10.25 10.32
N LYS A 55 11.33 -10.88 10.18
CA LYS A 55 11.04 -12.22 10.69
C LYS A 55 11.93 -13.31 10.06
N TYR A 56 12.21 -13.21 8.77
CA TYR A 56 13.01 -14.21 8.04
C TYR A 56 14.47 -13.79 7.85
N ASN A 57 14.83 -12.58 8.28
CA ASN A 57 16.16 -12.00 8.20
C ASN A 57 16.81 -12.17 6.81
N PHE A 58 16.11 -11.72 5.76
CA PHE A 58 16.68 -11.73 4.41
C PHE A 58 17.85 -10.73 4.32
N VAL A 59 19.03 -11.21 3.95
CA VAL A 59 20.27 -10.42 3.92
C VAL A 59 20.78 -10.18 2.50
N GLY A 60 20.31 -10.96 1.51
CA GLY A 60 20.80 -10.88 0.13
C GLY A 60 19.70 -10.64 -0.92
N ASP A 61 20.02 -9.87 -1.95
CA ASP A 61 19.10 -9.52 -3.05
C ASP A 61 18.54 -10.73 -3.79
N SER A 62 19.35 -11.80 -3.91
CA SER A 62 18.93 -13.06 -4.54
C SER A 62 17.79 -13.77 -3.78
N GLN A 63 17.53 -13.39 -2.52
CA GLN A 63 16.45 -13.92 -1.70
C GLN A 63 15.12 -13.19 -1.90
N ILE A 64 15.12 -11.98 -2.48
CA ILE A 64 13.90 -11.17 -2.62
C ILE A 64 12.80 -11.89 -3.43
N PRO A 65 13.08 -12.58 -4.54
CA PRO A 65 12.06 -13.38 -5.23
C PRO A 65 11.38 -14.45 -4.33
N LEU A 66 12.16 -15.08 -3.45
CA LEU A 66 11.65 -16.04 -2.47
C LEU A 66 10.82 -15.33 -1.39
N ALA A 67 11.32 -14.21 -0.86
CA ALA A 67 10.60 -13.38 0.10
C ALA A 67 9.23 -12.96 -0.43
N CYS A 68 9.12 -12.52 -1.69
CA CYS A 68 7.82 -12.17 -2.28
C CYS A 68 6.84 -13.35 -2.31
N SER A 69 7.34 -14.57 -2.54
CA SER A 69 6.51 -15.78 -2.55
C SER A 69 6.05 -16.14 -1.14
N MET A 70 6.96 -16.15 -0.16
CA MET A 70 6.67 -16.42 1.24
C MET A 70 5.74 -15.36 1.85
N PHE A 71 5.89 -14.10 1.45
CA PHE A 71 5.01 -13.00 1.86
C PHE A 71 3.57 -13.24 1.42
N LEU A 72 3.35 -13.67 0.16
CA LEU A 72 2.02 -13.96 -0.35
C LEU A 72 1.38 -15.19 0.27
N GLU A 73 2.18 -16.20 0.63
CA GLU A 73 1.69 -17.40 1.32
C GLU A 73 1.19 -17.08 2.73
N SER A 74 1.96 -16.28 3.47
CA SER A 74 1.67 -15.94 4.87
C SER A 74 0.68 -14.79 5.04
N HIS A 75 0.80 -13.75 4.21
CA HIS A 75 0.07 -12.48 4.39
C HIS A 75 -0.91 -12.17 3.24
N GLY A 76 -0.99 -12.99 2.19
CA GLY A 76 -1.80 -12.70 1.01
C GLY A 76 -3.29 -12.50 1.32
N THR A 77 -3.87 -13.31 2.21
CA THR A 77 -5.28 -13.18 2.61
C THR A 77 -5.52 -11.89 3.41
N GLU A 78 -4.61 -11.55 4.33
CA GLU A 78 -4.70 -10.31 5.11
C GLU A 78 -4.56 -9.07 4.23
N LEU A 79 -3.63 -9.11 3.28
CA LEU A 79 -3.39 -8.06 2.30
C LEU A 79 -4.66 -7.77 1.48
N LEU A 80 -5.36 -8.83 1.03
CA LEU A 80 -6.64 -8.69 0.34
C LEU A 80 -7.72 -8.12 1.27
N ARG A 81 -7.83 -8.64 2.50
CA ARG A 81 -8.82 -8.19 3.48
C ARG A 81 -8.68 -6.69 3.78
N LYS A 82 -7.45 -6.17 3.86
CA LYS A 82 -7.13 -4.75 4.05
C LYS A 82 -7.24 -3.92 2.76
N SER A 83 -7.65 -4.51 1.65
CA SER A 83 -7.81 -3.86 0.35
C SER A 83 -6.50 -3.25 -0.22
N LEU A 84 -5.35 -3.90 0.05
CA LEU A 84 -4.02 -3.39 -0.32
C LEU A 84 -3.50 -3.90 -1.68
N TYR A 85 -4.34 -4.55 -2.49
CA TYR A 85 -3.94 -5.13 -3.78
C TYR A 85 -3.17 -4.15 -4.68
N ARG A 86 -3.67 -2.92 -4.82
CA ARG A 86 -3.04 -1.90 -5.68
C ARG A 86 -1.69 -1.46 -5.14
N ASN A 87 -1.59 -1.25 -3.82
CA ASN A 87 -0.33 -0.91 -3.17
C ASN A 87 0.68 -2.04 -3.36
N PHE A 88 0.24 -3.30 -3.27
CA PHE A 88 1.11 -4.46 -3.48
C PHE A 88 1.67 -4.49 -4.91
N VAL A 89 0.82 -4.26 -5.92
CA VAL A 89 1.28 -4.17 -7.32
C VAL A 89 2.32 -3.06 -7.47
N LEU A 90 2.08 -1.88 -6.88
CA LEU A 90 3.06 -0.78 -6.88
C LEU A 90 4.38 -1.19 -6.23
N HIS A 91 4.34 -1.87 -5.09
CA HIS A 91 5.54 -2.36 -4.42
C HIS A 91 6.31 -3.38 -5.27
N MET A 92 5.63 -4.30 -5.97
CA MET A 92 6.28 -5.23 -6.91
C MET A 92 6.97 -4.50 -8.06
N VAL A 93 6.37 -3.41 -8.57
CA VAL A 93 7.02 -2.57 -9.58
C VAL A 93 8.23 -1.85 -8.98
N SER A 94 8.12 -1.31 -7.76
CA SER A 94 9.27 -0.69 -7.08
C SER A 94 10.44 -1.67 -6.91
N LEU A 95 10.18 -2.91 -6.45
CA LEU A 95 11.22 -3.94 -6.33
C LEU A 95 11.88 -4.28 -7.68
N HIS A 96 11.10 -4.25 -8.76
CA HIS A 96 11.63 -4.44 -10.11
C HIS A 96 12.51 -3.27 -10.55
N ASP A 97 12.08 -2.03 -10.27
CA ASP A 97 12.82 -0.82 -10.64
C ASP A 97 14.15 -0.70 -9.87
N PHE A 98 14.20 -1.22 -8.63
CA PHE A 98 15.45 -1.38 -7.88
C PHE A 98 16.34 -2.53 -8.38
N GLY A 99 15.90 -3.31 -9.38
CA GLY A 99 16.65 -4.43 -9.92
C GLY A 99 16.69 -5.68 -9.04
N LEU A 100 15.87 -5.72 -7.98
CA LEU A 100 15.84 -6.84 -7.02
C LEU A 100 15.08 -8.06 -7.56
N ILE A 101 14.11 -7.83 -8.45
CA ILE A 101 13.30 -8.88 -9.05
C ILE A 101 13.10 -8.66 -10.56
N GLY A 102 13.03 -9.75 -11.31
CA GLY A 102 12.70 -9.71 -12.73
C GLY A 102 11.19 -9.61 -12.99
N THR A 103 10.80 -9.17 -14.18
CA THR A 103 9.39 -9.04 -14.60
C THR A 103 8.61 -10.36 -14.49
N GLY A 104 9.27 -11.50 -14.68
CA GLY A 104 8.66 -12.82 -14.50
C GLY A 104 8.24 -13.11 -13.05
N VAL A 105 8.97 -12.59 -12.07
CA VAL A 105 8.62 -12.70 -10.64
C VAL A 105 7.42 -11.82 -10.33
N VAL A 106 7.43 -10.57 -10.81
CA VAL A 106 6.29 -9.64 -10.67
C VAL A 106 5.00 -10.28 -11.19
N TYR A 107 5.03 -10.85 -12.40
CA TYR A 107 3.87 -11.53 -12.98
C TYR A 107 3.38 -12.70 -12.13
N LYS A 108 4.29 -13.56 -11.66
CA LYS A 108 3.94 -14.71 -10.81
C LYS A 108 3.32 -14.27 -9.47
N CYS A 109 3.85 -13.24 -8.83
CA CYS A 109 3.32 -12.69 -7.58
C CYS A 109 1.90 -12.14 -7.78
N ILE A 110 1.68 -11.38 -8.84
CA ILE A 110 0.35 -10.84 -9.17
C ILE A 110 -0.65 -11.97 -9.44
N LEU A 111 -0.25 -12.98 -10.22
CA LEU A 111 -1.09 -14.13 -10.53
C LEU A 111 -1.42 -14.96 -9.28
N HIS A 112 -0.44 -15.19 -8.41
CA HIS A 112 -0.66 -15.90 -7.14
C HIS A 112 -1.70 -15.15 -6.30
N LEU A 113 -1.56 -13.83 -6.14
CA LEU A 113 -2.51 -13.04 -5.36
C LEU A 113 -3.92 -13.04 -5.98
N GLN A 114 -4.02 -12.99 -7.31
CA GLN A 114 -5.30 -13.11 -8.02
C GLN A 114 -5.96 -14.48 -7.80
N ASN A 115 -5.18 -15.57 -7.82
CA ASN A 115 -5.70 -16.90 -7.53
C ASN A 115 -6.26 -16.99 -6.10
N LYS A 116 -5.59 -16.38 -5.11
CA LYS A 116 -6.13 -16.29 -3.74
C LYS A 116 -7.43 -15.49 -3.65
N MET A 117 -7.57 -14.45 -4.47
CA MET A 117 -8.80 -13.65 -4.53
C MET A 117 -9.98 -14.40 -5.18
N GLN A 118 -9.72 -15.44 -5.98
CA GLN A 118 -10.77 -16.27 -6.59
C GLN A 118 -11.33 -17.32 -5.62
N ASP A 119 -10.66 -17.59 -4.50
CA ASP A 119 -11.13 -18.52 -3.49
C ASP A 119 -12.46 -18.02 -2.87
N PRO A 120 -13.56 -18.80 -2.93
CA PRO A 120 -14.86 -18.40 -2.39
C PRO A 120 -14.82 -18.05 -0.89
N SER A 121 -13.94 -18.70 -0.12
CA SER A 121 -13.79 -18.43 1.31
C SER A 121 -13.22 -17.03 1.55
N VAL A 122 -12.19 -16.66 0.78
CA VAL A 122 -11.54 -15.35 0.83
C VAL A 122 -12.48 -14.26 0.30
N GLN A 123 -13.25 -14.54 -0.76
CA GLN A 123 -14.25 -13.59 -1.29
C GLN A 123 -15.31 -13.24 -0.25
N LYS A 124 -15.81 -14.22 0.51
CA LYS A 124 -16.77 -13.97 1.59
C LYS A 124 -16.17 -13.10 2.69
N GLN A 125 -14.92 -13.36 3.07
CA GLN A 125 -14.20 -12.53 4.05
C GLN A 125 -13.94 -11.12 3.53
N LEU A 126 -13.62 -10.99 2.24
CA LEU A 126 -13.39 -9.69 1.59
C LEU A 126 -14.67 -8.86 1.53
N ALA A 127 -15.80 -9.48 1.17
CA ALA A 127 -17.11 -8.83 1.17
C ALA A 127 -17.46 -8.28 2.57
N ALA A 128 -17.26 -9.09 3.62
CA ALA A 128 -17.47 -8.66 5.00
C ALA A 128 -16.54 -7.48 5.38
N SER A 129 -15.25 -7.56 5.03
CA SER A 129 -14.28 -6.49 5.28
C SER A 129 -14.66 -5.18 4.57
N TRP A 130 -15.10 -5.25 3.32
CA TRP A 130 -15.57 -4.09 2.55
C TRP A 130 -16.83 -3.46 3.13
N GLU A 131 -17.76 -4.26 3.63
CA GLU A 131 -18.96 -3.76 4.32
C GLU A 131 -18.59 -3.04 5.61
N GLU A 132 -17.66 -3.59 6.39
CA GLU A 132 -17.15 -2.98 7.61
C GLU A 132 -16.44 -1.65 7.32
N GLN A 133 -15.54 -1.61 6.32
CA GLN A 133 -14.89 -0.38 5.87
C GLN A 133 -15.92 0.67 5.45
N ARG A 134 -16.92 0.27 4.65
CA ARG A 134 -17.99 1.17 4.20
C ARG A 134 -18.80 1.71 5.38
N ARG A 135 -19.07 0.88 6.40
CA ARG A 135 -19.79 1.29 7.62
C ARG A 135 -18.97 2.26 8.45
N SER A 136 -17.67 2.01 8.60
CA SER A 136 -16.74 2.90 9.30
C SER A 136 -16.61 4.26 8.60
N SER A 137 -16.46 4.28 7.27
CA SER A 137 -16.45 5.53 6.50
C SER A 137 -17.76 6.31 6.64
N LYS A 138 -18.92 5.63 6.65
CA LYS A 138 -20.23 6.28 6.87
C LYS A 138 -20.34 6.89 8.27
N LYS A 139 -19.83 6.23 9.32
CA LYS A 139 -19.81 6.79 10.69
C LYS A 139 -18.95 8.04 10.76
N LEU A 140 -17.76 8.01 10.18
CA LEU A 140 -16.85 9.17 10.15
C LEU A 140 -17.51 10.37 9.45
N PHE A 141 -18.16 10.13 8.31
CA PHE A 141 -18.88 11.17 7.56
C PHE A 141 -20.14 11.67 8.28
N SER A 142 -20.90 10.77 8.91
CA SER A 142 -22.08 11.14 9.71
C SER A 142 -21.72 11.96 10.95
N SER A 143 -20.56 11.71 11.56
CA SER A 143 -20.06 12.50 12.70
C SER A 143 -19.68 13.92 12.28
N TYR A 144 -19.19 14.10 11.05
CA TYR A 144 -18.87 15.42 10.50
C TYR A 144 -20.12 16.25 10.14
N ASN A 145 -21.21 15.61 9.71
CA ASN A 145 -22.49 16.29 9.46
C ASN A 145 -23.30 16.61 10.73
N GLY A 146 -22.88 16.11 11.90
CA GLY A 146 -23.54 16.35 13.19
C GLY A 146 -23.04 17.58 13.96
N SER A 147 -22.07 18.34 13.43
CA SER A 147 -21.44 19.46 14.15
C SER A 147 -21.22 20.72 13.32
N SER A 148 -22.09 20.99 12.32
CA SER A 148 -22.10 22.29 11.63
C SER A 148 -23.52 22.76 11.32
N SER A 149 -24.15 23.41 12.30
CA SER A 149 -25.01 24.56 12.01
C SER A 149 -24.10 25.78 11.83
N SER A 150 -23.80 26.14 10.58
CA SER A 150 -23.71 27.52 10.05
C SER A 150 -22.71 27.63 8.89
N PHE A 151 -23.25 27.99 7.70
CA PHE A 151 -22.61 28.61 6.52
C PHE A 151 -21.43 27.85 5.85
N VAL A 152 -21.44 27.52 4.56
CA VAL A 152 -21.58 28.44 3.40
C VAL A 152 -22.27 27.77 2.21
N SER A 153 -23.00 28.60 1.47
CA SER A 153 -23.95 28.38 0.36
C SER A 153 -23.54 27.47 -0.81
N PRO A 154 -24.53 26.91 -1.54
CA PRO A 154 -24.30 26.15 -2.76
C PRO A 154 -23.86 27.07 -3.91
N VAL A 155 -22.76 26.72 -4.57
CA VAL A 155 -22.38 27.28 -5.88
C VAL A 155 -23.47 26.93 -6.88
N LYS A 156 -24.17 27.94 -7.40
CA LYS A 156 -25.11 27.79 -8.52
C LYS A 156 -24.34 27.36 -9.76
N GLN A 157 -24.72 26.21 -10.34
CA GLN A 157 -24.48 25.94 -11.74
C GLN A 157 -25.38 26.85 -12.59
N GLU A 158 -24.79 27.69 -13.42
CA GLU A 158 -25.47 28.25 -14.58
C GLU A 158 -25.03 27.47 -15.82
N SER A 159 -25.96 26.71 -16.36
CA SER A 159 -25.96 26.22 -17.73
C SER A 159 -26.71 27.22 -18.60
N THR A 160 -26.01 27.92 -19.50
CA THR A 160 -26.59 28.36 -20.78
C THR A 160 -25.53 28.31 -21.87
N CYS A 161 -25.91 27.68 -22.98
CA CYS A 161 -25.16 27.59 -24.22
C CYS A 161 -25.20 28.93 -24.96
N SER A 162 -24.24 29.17 -25.87
CA SER A 162 -24.52 29.38 -27.29
C SER A 162 -23.25 29.70 -28.08
N SER A 163 -23.11 28.95 -29.17
CA SER A 163 -22.25 29.14 -30.33
C SER A 163 -22.38 30.51 -31.00
N ALA A 164 -21.28 31.07 -31.50
CA ALA A 164 -21.20 31.72 -32.83
C ALA A 164 -19.76 32.14 -33.20
N THR A 165 -19.29 31.51 -34.27
CA THR A 165 -18.37 31.92 -35.35
C THR A 165 -18.01 33.41 -35.50
N SER A 166 -16.72 33.70 -35.74
CA SER A 166 -16.13 34.13 -37.03
C SER A 166 -15.01 35.18 -36.94
N ASN A 167 -13.91 34.87 -37.64
CA ASN A 167 -12.99 35.72 -38.45
C ASN A 167 -12.32 36.94 -37.79
N GLY A 168 -11.04 37.24 -37.95
CA GLY A 168 -9.98 36.83 -38.88
C GLY A 168 -8.94 37.97 -38.95
N LEU A 169 -7.84 37.74 -39.69
CA LEU A 169 -6.78 38.67 -40.14
C LEU A 169 -5.51 38.73 -39.25
N THR A 170 -4.45 37.95 -39.57
CA THR A 170 -3.26 38.26 -40.45
C THR A 170 -2.17 39.02 -39.69
N GLU A 171 -0.85 38.74 -39.73
CA GLU A 171 0.08 38.19 -40.75
C GLU A 171 1.20 37.38 -40.05
N GLU A 172 1.65 36.23 -40.58
CA GLU A 172 2.87 36.03 -41.42
C GLU A 172 4.13 36.81 -40.96
N SER A 173 5.22 36.16 -40.56
CA SER A 173 6.25 35.62 -41.48
C SER A 173 7.22 34.68 -40.71
N LYS A 174 7.39 33.41 -41.12
CA LYS A 174 8.50 32.82 -41.93
C LYS A 174 9.90 33.12 -41.35
N SER A 175 10.85 32.20 -41.17
CA SER A 175 11.21 30.91 -41.82
C SER A 175 12.23 30.18 -40.91
N SER A 176 12.08 28.92 -40.52
CA SER A 176 12.49 27.68 -41.23
C SER A 176 14.01 27.38 -41.28
N PRO A 177 14.40 26.08 -41.39
CA PRO A 177 15.47 25.48 -40.61
C PRO A 177 16.66 24.99 -41.44
N THR A 178 17.74 24.58 -40.79
CA THR A 178 18.79 23.77 -41.45
C THR A 178 19.09 22.51 -40.65
N LYS A 179 18.79 21.39 -41.31
CA LYS A 179 19.23 20.02 -41.03
C LYS A 179 20.54 19.78 -41.79
N SER A 180 21.48 19.06 -41.20
CA SER A 180 22.52 18.20 -41.81
C SER A 180 23.55 17.90 -40.69
N LYS A 181 24.10 16.70 -40.51
CA LYS A 181 24.29 15.55 -41.39
C LYS A 181 24.45 14.31 -40.50
#